data_AF-A0A923C2B4-F1
#
_entry.id   AF-A0A923C2B4-F1
#
_cell.length_a   1.000
_cell.length_b   1.000
_cell.length_c   1.000
_cell.angle_alpha   90.00
_cell.angle_beta   90.00
_cell.angle_gamma   90.00
#
_symmetry.space_group_name_H-M   'P 1'
#
loop_
_entity.id
_entity.type
_entity.pdbx_description
1 polymer ?
#
loop_
_entity_poly.entity_id
_entity_poly.type
_entity_poly.pdbx_seq_one_letter_code
_entity_poly.pdbx_strand_id
1 'polypeptide(L)'
;MVGRSPRYWSVALLAGQRPGVDPLARGFRRSTKALIPINGRPMIGWVLDALLQSRYVGRVVIIAQDNAILDDPALAHFASDPRVVVKSGQSGISR
;
A
#
# COMPACT_ATOMS: atom_id res chain seq x y z
N MET A 1 -5.45 35.52 16.20
CA MET A 1 -5.69 34.59 15.07
C MET A 1 -5.19 33.21 15.52
N VAL A 2 -6.08 32.33 15.99
CA VAL A 2 -5.68 30.98 16.45
C VAL A 2 -5.51 30.10 15.20
N GLY A 3 -4.26 29.77 14.87
CA GLY A 3 -3.95 28.84 13.77
C GLY A 3 -4.45 27.45 14.11
N ARG A 4 -5.27 26.85 13.24
CA ARG A 4 -5.75 25.48 13.38
C ARG A 4 -4.55 24.53 13.26
N SER A 5 -4.33 23.67 14.27
CA SER A 5 -3.29 22.63 14.22
C SER A 5 -3.42 21.80 12.93
N PRO A 6 -2.31 21.40 12.30
CA PRO A 6 -2.36 20.62 11.07
C PRO A 6 -3.16 19.33 11.31
N ARG A 7 -4.18 19.10 10.47
CA ARG A 7 -4.96 17.87 10.50
C ARG A 7 -4.34 16.88 9.53
N TYR A 8 -3.79 15.82 10.09
CA TYR A 8 -3.32 14.67 9.33
C TYR A 8 -4.44 13.64 9.17
N TRP A 9 -4.48 13.00 8.02
CA TRP A 9 -5.36 11.88 7.71
C TRP A 9 -4.62 10.56 7.89
N SER A 10 -5.38 9.55 8.34
CA SER A 10 -4.98 8.16 8.21
C SER A 10 -5.58 7.61 6.92
N VAL A 11 -4.76 6.90 6.13
CA VAL A 11 -5.16 6.31 4.86
C VAL A 11 -5.19 4.79 5.00
N ALA A 12 -6.31 4.17 4.64
CA ALA A 12 -6.39 2.74 4.43
C ALA A 12 -6.07 2.43 2.96
N LEU A 13 -4.88 1.86 2.71
CA LEU A 13 -4.45 1.45 1.38
C LEU A 13 -4.81 -0.02 1.15
N LEU A 14 -5.86 -0.26 0.37
CA LEU A 14 -6.34 -1.60 0.06
C LEU A 14 -5.44 -2.23 -1.01
N ALA A 15 -4.50 -3.06 -0.57
CA ALA A 15 -3.55 -3.78 -1.42
C ALA A 15 -3.83 -5.30 -1.49
N GLY A 16 -5.01 -5.70 -0.98
CA GLY A 16 -5.47 -7.08 -1.02
C GLY A 16 -5.96 -7.55 -2.38
N GLN A 17 -6.09 -8.86 -2.50
CA GLN A 17 -6.60 -9.61 -3.65
C GLN A 17 -8.07 -10.01 -3.44
N ARG A 18 -8.83 -10.14 -4.53
CA ARG A 18 -10.16 -10.79 -4.50
C ARG A 18 -9.96 -12.31 -4.55
N PRO A 19 -10.96 -13.14 -4.23
CA PRO A 19 -10.85 -14.59 -4.38
C PRO A 19 -10.45 -14.96 -5.82
N GLY A 20 -9.49 -15.88 -5.95
CA GLY A 20 -8.87 -16.23 -7.24
C GLY A 20 -7.59 -15.44 -7.53
N VAL A 21 -6.93 -15.77 -8.64
CA VAL A 21 -5.74 -15.03 -9.08
C VAL A 21 -6.19 -13.81 -9.88
N ASP A 22 -5.71 -12.62 -9.50
CA ASP A 22 -5.95 -11.40 -10.26
C ASP A 22 -5.44 -11.57 -11.71
N PRO A 23 -6.28 -11.32 -12.74
CA PRO A 23 -5.92 -11.58 -14.13
C PRO A 23 -4.67 -10.83 -14.59
N LEU A 24 -4.43 -9.63 -14.05
CA LEU A 24 -3.26 -8.83 -14.34
C LEU A 24 -2.05 -9.44 -13.63
N ALA A 25 -2.15 -9.77 -12.34
CA ALA A 25 -1.08 -10.44 -11.59
C ALA A 25 -0.63 -11.75 -12.26
N ARG A 26 -1.59 -12.53 -12.78
CA ARG A 26 -1.31 -13.75 -13.56
C ARG A 26 -0.47 -13.47 -14.81
N GLY A 27 -0.83 -12.44 -15.58
CA GLY A 27 -0.08 -12.04 -16.78
C GLY A 27 1.37 -11.66 -16.48
N PHE A 28 1.62 -11.11 -15.29
CA PHE A 28 2.94 -10.68 -14.83
C PHE A 28 3.66 -11.72 -13.94
N ARG A 29 3.08 -12.92 -13.75
CA ARG A 29 3.62 -13.98 -12.86
C ARG A 29 3.92 -13.46 -11.45
N ARG A 30 3.04 -12.62 -10.90
CA ARG A 30 3.12 -12.10 -9.53
C ARG A 30 1.99 -12.63 -8.67
N SER A 31 2.22 -12.72 -7.37
CA SER A 31 1.22 -13.15 -6.38
C SER A 31 0.10 -12.13 -6.16
N THR A 32 0.41 -10.84 -6.35
CA THR A 32 -0.53 -9.73 -6.18
C THR A 32 -0.26 -8.64 -7.20
N LYS A 33 -1.33 -7.95 -7.65
CA LYS A 33 -1.22 -6.80 -8.56
C LYS A 33 -0.37 -5.66 -7.98
N ALA A 34 -0.34 -5.53 -6.66
CA ALA A 34 0.44 -4.52 -5.94
C ALA A 34 1.96 -4.64 -6.19
N LEU A 35 2.44 -5.84 -6.53
CA LEU A 35 3.84 -6.14 -6.81
C LEU A 35 4.16 -6.19 -8.31
N ILE A 36 3.20 -5.85 -9.17
CA ILE A 36 3.47 -5.73 -10.60
C ILE A 36 4.42 -4.56 -10.81
N PRO A 37 5.53 -4.76 -11.56
CA PRO A 37 6.46 -3.67 -11.84
C PRO A 37 5.84 -2.68 -12.82
N ILE A 38 5.81 -1.42 -12.43
CA ILE A 38 5.51 -0.26 -13.27
C ILE A 38 6.80 0.53 -13.40
N ASN A 39 7.38 0.57 -14.60
CA ASN A 39 8.71 1.13 -14.87
C ASN A 39 9.81 0.58 -13.94
N GLY A 40 9.82 -0.75 -13.74
CA GLY A 40 10.82 -1.43 -12.90
C GLY A 40 10.57 -1.34 -11.39
N ARG A 41 9.55 -0.61 -10.95
CA ARG A 41 9.21 -0.44 -9.53
C ARG A 41 7.85 -1.07 -9.20
N PRO A 42 7.68 -1.76 -8.06
CA PRO A 42 6.37 -2.29 -7.66
C PRO A 42 5.29 -1.21 -7.64
N MET A 43 4.11 -1.51 -8.19
CA MET A 43 2.95 -0.61 -8.26
C MET A 43 2.65 0.09 -6.93
N ILE A 44 2.67 -0.66 -5.83
CA ILE A 44 2.40 -0.11 -4.48
C ILE A 44 3.41 0.96 -4.07
N GLY A 45 4.65 0.89 -4.54
CA GLY A 45 5.68 1.88 -4.23
C GLY A 45 5.34 3.28 -4.76
N TRP A 46 4.74 3.37 -5.95
CA TRP A 46 4.26 4.64 -6.50
C TRP A 46 3.16 5.26 -5.64
N VAL A 47 2.27 4.43 -5.09
CA VAL A 47 1.18 4.88 -4.21
C VAL A 47 1.73 5.33 -2.87
N LEU A 48 2.66 4.57 -2.29
CA LEU A 48 3.28 4.90 -1.00
C LEU A 48 4.06 6.22 -1.08
N ASP A 49 4.80 6.47 -2.16
CA ASP A 49 5.44 7.76 -2.38
C ASP A 49 4.44 8.92 -2.37
N ALA A 50 3.39 8.80 -3.17
CA ALA A 50 2.38 9.85 -3.28
C ALA A 50 1.72 10.15 -1.91
N LEU A 51 1.43 9.11 -1.14
CA LEU A 51 0.88 9.25 0.21
C LEU A 51 1.89 9.87 1.18
N LEU A 52 3.14 9.40 1.19
CA LEU A 52 4.15 9.83 2.16
C LEU A 52 4.72 11.23 1.86
N GLN A 53 4.65 11.68 0.61
CA GLN A 53 4.98 13.06 0.19
C GLN A 53 3.84 14.06 0.50
N SER A 54 2.62 13.57 0.72
CA SER A 54 1.49 14.45 1.05
C SER A 54 1.61 15.00 2.47
N ARG A 55 1.63 16.34 2.60
CA ARG A 55 1.60 17.05 3.89
C ARG A 55 0.34 16.78 4.73
N TYR A 56 -0.67 16.14 4.14
CA TYR A 56 -1.93 15.84 4.80
C TYR A 56 -2.01 14.40 5.32
N VAL A 57 -1.05 13.53 5.02
CA VAL A 57 -1.08 12.11 5.44
C VAL A 57 -0.12 11.90 6.60
N GLY A 58 -0.67 11.48 7.74
CA GLY A 58 0.11 11.17 8.94
C GLY A 58 0.32 9.68 9.16
N ARG A 59 -0.48 8.83 8.50
CA ARG A 59 -0.42 7.37 8.65
C ARG A 59 -0.97 6.67 7.41
N VAL A 60 -0.33 5.57 7.03
CA VAL A 60 -0.77 4.66 5.98
C VAL A 60 -0.91 3.25 6.57
N VAL A 61 -2.10 2.69 6.49
CA VAL A 61 -2.40 1.31 6.88
C VAL A 61 -2.63 0.52 5.60
N ILE A 62 -1.66 -0.31 5.23
CA ILE A 62 -1.76 -1.23 4.10
C ILE A 62 -2.59 -2.42 4.56
N ILE A 63 -3.67 -2.72 3.85
CA ILE A 63 -4.52 -3.88 4.10
C ILE A 63 -4.29 -4.90 2.99
N ALA A 64 -3.68 -6.04 3.33
CA ALA A 64 -3.33 -7.11 2.40
C ALA A 64 -3.57 -8.49 3.04
N GLN A 65 -3.71 -9.56 2.27
CA GLN A 65 -3.79 -10.92 2.84
C GLN A 65 -2.42 -11.42 3.32
N ASP A 66 -1.37 -11.01 2.64
CA ASP A 66 0.00 -11.38 2.94
C ASP A 66 0.73 -10.17 3.55
N ASN A 67 1.27 -10.36 4.76
CA ASN A 67 2.02 -9.32 5.45
C ASN A 67 3.42 -9.11 4.83
N ALA A 68 3.90 -10.06 4.03
CA ALA A 68 5.15 -9.98 3.26
C ALA A 68 5.07 -9.03 2.04
N ILE A 69 3.98 -8.25 1.89
CA ILE A 69 3.81 -7.33 0.76
C ILE A 69 4.89 -6.24 0.66
N LEU A 70 5.65 -6.01 1.73
CA LEU A 70 6.78 -5.08 1.76
C LEU A 70 8.15 -5.77 1.75
N ASP A 71 8.22 -7.10 1.59
CA ASP A 71 9.49 -7.86 1.60
C ASP A 71 10.29 -7.67 0.30
N ASP A 72 9.68 -7.09 -0.74
CA ASP A 72 10.39 -6.71 -1.95
C ASP A 72 11.49 -5.68 -1.60
N PRO A 73 12.77 -5.89 -1.98
CA PRO A 73 13.86 -4.98 -1.67
C PRO A 73 13.61 -3.53 -2.12
N ALA A 74 12.86 -3.32 -3.21
CA ALA A 74 12.49 -2.00 -3.69
C ALA A 74 11.55 -1.24 -2.74
N LEU A 75 10.93 -1.94 -1.78
CA LEU A 75 10.00 -1.39 -0.79
C LEU A 75 10.60 -1.27 0.62
N ALA A 76 11.87 -1.65 0.81
CA ALA A 76 12.51 -1.70 2.12
C ALA A 76 12.44 -0.37 2.90
N HIS A 77 12.56 0.77 2.21
CA HIS A 77 12.46 2.09 2.84
C HIS A 77 11.05 2.39 3.38
N PHE A 78 10.00 1.88 2.73
CA PHE A 78 8.64 1.99 3.23
C PHE A 78 8.40 1.09 4.43
N ALA A 79 8.99 -0.11 4.45
CA ALA A 79 8.92 -1.00 5.59
C ALA A 79 9.52 -0.38 6.86
N SER A 80 10.51 0.51 6.70
CA SER A 80 11.11 1.28 7.80
C SER A 80 10.44 2.61 8.13
N ASP A 81 9.48 3.11 7.33
CA ASP A 81 8.82 4.39 7.61
C ASP A 81 7.80 4.23 8.76
N PRO A 82 7.93 4.97 9.87
CA PRO A 82 7.07 4.81 11.04
C PRO A 82 5.59 5.14 10.79
N ARG A 83 5.26 5.79 9.66
CA ARG A 83 3.88 6.08 9.25
C ARG A 83 3.23 4.89 8.57
N VAL A 84 3.99 3.89 8.11
CA VAL A 84 3.50 2.75 7.33
C VAL A 84 3.31 1.53 8.24
N VAL A 85 2.13 0.92 8.18
CA VAL A 85 1.82 -0.31 8.91
C VAL A 85 1.08 -1.26 7.98
N VAL A 86 1.46 -2.54 7.98
CA VAL A 86 0.71 -3.60 7.27
C VAL A 86 -0.26 -4.28 8.24
N LYS A 87 -1.48 -4.52 7.78
CA LYS A 87 -2.52 -5.25 8.49
C LYS A 87 -3.13 -6.30 7.57
N SER A 88 -3.42 -7.46 8.14
CA SER A 88 -4.09 -8.54 7.42
C SER A 88 -5.55 -8.17 7.17
N GLY A 89 -6.04 -8.41 5.94
CA GLY A 89 -7.42 -8.14 5.52
C GLY A 89 -8.09 -9.34 4.86
N GLN A 90 -9.42 -9.28 4.72
CA GLN A 90 -10.23 -10.28 4.03
C GLN A 90 -10.39 -9.95 2.53
N SER A 91 -11.15 -10.76 1.79
CA SER A 91 -11.18 -10.76 0.32
C SER A 91 -11.92 -9.60 -0.39
N GLY A 92 -12.26 -8.52 0.32
CA GLY A 92 -12.93 -7.35 -0.25
C GLY A 92 -13.58 -6.43 0.78
N ILE A 93 -13.96 -5.23 0.31
CA ILE A 93 -14.71 -4.23 1.09
C ILE A 93 -16.17 -4.05 0.63
N SER A 94 -16.56 -4.75 -0.45
CA SER A 94 -17.92 -4.76 -1.00
C SER A 94 -18.56 -6.10 -0.71
N ARG A 95 -19.86 -6.08 -0.41
CA ARG A 95 -20.72 -7.25 -0.31
C ARG A 95 -21.14 -7.72 -1.70
#